data_AF-A0A845AJR2-F1
#
_entry.id   AF-A0A845AJR2-F1
#
_cell.length_a   1.000
_cell.length_b   1.000
_cell.length_c   1.000
_cell.angle_alpha   90.00
_cell.angle_beta   90.00
_cell.angle_gamma   90.00
#
_symmetry.space_group_name_H-M   'P 1'
#
loop_
_entity.id
_entity.type
_entity.pdbx_description
1 polymer ?
#
loop_
_entity_poly.entity_id
_entity_poly.type
_entity_poly.pdbx_seq_one_letter_code
_entity_poly.pdbx_strand_id
1 'polypeptide(L)'
;MYDSFIQQLAGLDLSGLSIKPAPFDKTDFPCDDAIDQTLAGAWSDLFAMFADTALEADAEDIAWGFVNLFHRAASRKSSQLDRASDEIRALLACADGSEVHSSNLEEQIERAQAAEATMIAFERMRETAAALYLDEIGTSWRPMTGSRSNHSAQVTSAVINARDFLRVRAERRRAAHTPEGTPVVFAGGRSSFPTTDEAKAFAANVWATLDKVRDRVPDLFVVHGGDSKGVDRIAASWAERHDVQQLVFSLDRRLGARAGFKRNEQMLKLEPRYVIAFPGNGVLERLVIEAKARRITVVDRRGLTGSVSKSDR
;
A
#
# COMPACT_ATOMS: atom_id res chain seq x y z
N MET A 1 -22.75 38.75 -16.10
CA MET A 1 -22.90 37.28 -16.27
C MET A 1 -22.12 36.47 -15.23
N TYR A 2 -21.50 37.09 -14.20
CA TYR A 2 -20.78 36.38 -13.13
C TYR A 2 -21.62 36.10 -11.87
N ASP A 3 -22.81 36.71 -11.73
CA ASP A 3 -23.67 36.53 -10.54
C ASP A 3 -24.36 35.16 -10.46
N SER A 4 -24.50 34.46 -11.59
CA SER A 4 -25.20 33.16 -11.67
C SER A 4 -24.45 32.04 -10.95
N PHE A 5 -23.12 32.03 -10.98
CA PHE A 5 -22.32 30.97 -10.37
C PHE A 5 -22.23 31.14 -8.85
N ILE A 6 -22.07 32.39 -8.38
CA ILE A 6 -22.04 32.71 -6.96
C ILE A 6 -23.42 32.50 -6.32
N GLN A 7 -24.53 32.82 -7.01
CA GLN A 7 -25.88 32.49 -6.53
C GLN A 7 -26.18 30.99 -6.48
N GLN A 8 -25.64 30.19 -7.43
CA GLN A 8 -25.74 28.73 -7.39
C GLN A 8 -24.96 28.11 -6.23
N LEU A 9 -23.80 28.70 -5.88
CA LEU A 9 -22.99 28.28 -4.73
C LEU A 9 -23.53 28.75 -3.38
N ALA A 10 -24.19 29.92 -3.33
CA ALA A 10 -24.71 30.49 -2.09
C ALA A 10 -25.87 29.70 -1.47
N GLY A 11 -26.54 28.83 -2.24
CA GLY A 11 -27.57 27.91 -1.76
C GLY A 11 -27.06 26.52 -1.38
N LEU A 12 -25.80 26.21 -1.67
CA LEU A 12 -25.16 24.99 -1.18
C LEU A 12 -24.74 25.27 0.27
N ASP A 13 -25.49 24.74 1.23
CA ASP A 13 -25.05 24.68 2.62
C ASP A 13 -23.80 23.79 2.70
N LEU A 14 -22.63 24.40 2.47
CA LEU A 14 -21.32 23.77 2.57
C LEU A 14 -20.90 23.52 4.03
N SER A 15 -21.77 23.85 5.00
CA SER A 15 -21.51 23.68 6.44
C SER A 15 -22.04 22.36 7.02
N GLY A 16 -22.42 21.40 6.17
CA GLY A 16 -22.99 20.10 6.55
C GLY A 16 -22.11 19.14 7.37
N LEU A 17 -20.91 19.54 7.81
CA LEU A 17 -20.07 18.71 8.67
C LEU A 17 -20.46 18.87 10.14
N SER A 18 -21.30 17.96 10.64
CA SER A 18 -21.54 17.80 12.08
C SER A 18 -20.43 16.95 12.70
N ILE A 19 -19.61 17.53 13.58
CA ILE A 19 -18.61 16.78 14.36
C ILE A 19 -19.32 16.16 15.56
N LYS A 20 -19.80 14.92 15.40
CA LYS A 20 -20.28 14.12 16.54
C LYS A 20 -19.09 13.43 17.23
N PRO A 21 -19.02 13.43 18.57
CA PRO A 21 -18.08 12.57 19.27
C PRO A 21 -18.48 11.10 19.08
N ALA A 22 -17.51 10.20 19.29
CA ALA A 22 -17.77 8.77 19.45
C ALA A 22 -18.77 8.53 20.61
N PRO A 23 -19.47 7.37 20.65
CA PRO A 23 -19.30 6.18 19.80
C PRO A 23 -19.87 6.34 18.39
N PHE A 24 -19.29 5.63 17.43
CA PHE A 24 -19.79 5.51 16.05
C PHE A 24 -20.26 4.09 15.79
N ASP A 25 -21.32 3.93 15.02
CA ASP A 25 -21.74 2.65 14.47
C ASP A 25 -21.33 2.51 12.99
N LYS A 26 -21.63 1.35 12.39
CA LYS A 26 -21.27 1.09 10.97
C LYS A 26 -21.99 2.02 9.99
N THR A 27 -23.16 2.53 10.35
CA THR A 27 -23.98 3.41 9.51
C THR A 27 -23.51 4.86 9.54
N ASP A 28 -22.68 5.23 10.52
CA ASP A 28 -22.00 6.53 10.57
C ASP A 28 -20.89 6.68 9.51
N PHE A 29 -20.46 5.60 8.86
CA PHE A 29 -19.45 5.61 7.80
C PHE A 29 -20.09 5.41 6.43
N PRO A 30 -19.55 6.03 5.36
CA PRO A 30 -20.06 5.81 4.01
C PRO A 30 -19.90 4.35 3.59
N CYS A 31 -20.90 3.81 2.89
CA CYS A 31 -20.78 2.50 2.26
C CYS A 31 -19.76 2.51 1.12
N ASP A 32 -19.28 1.33 0.74
CA ASP A 32 -18.25 1.18 -0.29
C ASP A 32 -18.67 1.81 -1.63
N ASP A 33 -19.93 1.63 -2.05
CA ASP A 33 -20.46 2.23 -3.29
C ASP A 33 -20.40 3.77 -3.26
N ALA A 34 -20.71 4.38 -2.11
CA ALA A 34 -20.65 5.83 -1.97
C ALA A 34 -19.20 6.32 -2.01
N ILE A 35 -18.26 5.59 -1.40
CA ILE A 35 -16.82 5.89 -1.49
C ILE A 35 -16.37 5.80 -2.95
N ASP A 36 -16.70 4.71 -3.64
CA ASP A 36 -16.25 4.43 -5.00
C ASP A 36 -16.79 5.46 -5.99
N GLN A 37 -18.10 5.74 -5.97
CA GLN A 37 -18.71 6.73 -6.85
C GLN A 37 -18.20 8.15 -6.58
N THR A 38 -18.10 8.55 -5.32
CA THR A 38 -17.70 9.92 -4.96
C THR A 38 -16.24 10.17 -5.30
N LEU A 39 -15.35 9.22 -5.00
CA LEU A 39 -13.93 9.37 -5.32
C LEU A 39 -13.67 9.30 -6.81
N ALA A 40 -14.38 8.43 -7.55
CA ALA A 40 -14.28 8.40 -9.01
C ALA A 40 -14.73 9.73 -9.65
N GLY A 41 -15.85 10.30 -9.17
CA GLY A 41 -16.32 11.62 -9.61
C GLY A 41 -15.32 12.74 -9.30
N ALA A 42 -14.88 12.83 -8.04
CA ALA A 42 -13.90 13.83 -7.61
C ALA A 42 -12.57 13.71 -8.36
N TRP A 43 -12.11 12.49 -8.63
CA TRP A 43 -10.92 12.22 -9.43
C TRP A 43 -11.10 12.69 -10.87
N SER A 44 -12.18 12.25 -11.53
CA SER A 44 -12.49 12.61 -12.91
C SER A 44 -12.56 14.12 -13.10
N ASP A 45 -13.31 14.82 -12.23
CA ASP A 45 -13.48 16.26 -12.33
C ASP A 45 -12.17 17.01 -12.05
N LEU A 46 -11.37 16.52 -11.10
CA LEU A 46 -10.06 17.11 -10.80
C LEU A 46 -9.11 16.99 -11.99
N PHE A 47 -8.96 15.78 -12.55
CA PHE A 47 -7.99 15.52 -13.62
C PHE A 47 -8.47 15.96 -15.01
N ALA A 48 -9.78 16.19 -15.21
CA ALA A 48 -10.28 16.84 -16.40
C ALA A 48 -9.71 18.26 -16.59
N MET A 49 -9.33 18.95 -15.52
CA MET A 49 -8.66 20.26 -15.62
C MET A 49 -7.19 20.17 -16.06
N PHE A 50 -6.58 19.00 -15.95
CA PHE A 50 -5.19 18.76 -16.33
C PHE A 50 -5.08 18.39 -17.81
N ALA A 51 -6.01 17.59 -18.31
CA ALA A 51 -6.05 17.10 -19.68
C ALA A 51 -5.92 18.22 -20.72
N ASP A 52 -5.06 18.02 -21.72
CA ASP A 52 -4.74 18.96 -22.79
C ASP A 52 -4.19 20.32 -22.30
N THR A 53 -3.63 20.37 -21.09
CA THR A 53 -2.98 21.56 -20.54
C THR A 53 -1.52 21.30 -20.18
N ALA A 54 -0.76 22.36 -19.95
CA ALA A 54 0.62 22.23 -19.45
C ALA A 54 0.71 21.56 -18.06
N LEU A 55 -0.40 21.47 -17.32
CA LEU A 55 -0.44 20.85 -15.99
C LEU A 55 -0.30 19.33 -16.02
N GLU A 56 -0.49 18.67 -17.18
CA GLU A 56 -0.27 17.22 -17.31
C GLU A 56 1.11 16.78 -16.80
N ALA A 57 2.12 17.64 -16.95
CA ALA A 57 3.47 17.38 -16.46
C ALA A 57 3.55 17.20 -14.93
N ASP A 58 2.62 17.80 -14.18
CA ASP A 58 2.55 17.75 -12.72
C ASP A 58 1.42 16.82 -12.22
N ALA A 59 0.66 16.19 -13.13
CA ALA A 59 -0.51 15.39 -12.79
C ALA A 59 -0.18 14.20 -11.88
N GLU A 60 0.94 13.50 -12.11
CA GLU A 60 1.36 12.35 -11.29
C GLU A 60 1.60 12.75 -9.82
N ASP A 61 2.22 13.90 -9.57
CA ASP A 61 2.51 14.37 -8.21
C ASP A 61 1.21 14.75 -7.47
N ILE A 62 0.27 15.39 -8.16
CA ILE A 62 -1.05 15.73 -7.61
C ILE A 62 -1.87 14.46 -7.36
N ALA A 63 -1.89 13.52 -8.30
CA ALA A 63 -2.54 12.22 -8.19
C ALA A 63 -1.99 11.43 -7.00
N TRP A 64 -0.67 11.43 -6.82
CA TRP A 64 -0.01 10.81 -5.68
C TRP A 64 -0.46 11.46 -4.37
N GLY A 65 -0.53 12.80 -4.35
CA GLY A 65 -1.00 13.59 -3.22
C GLY A 65 -2.46 13.28 -2.82
N PHE A 66 -3.33 13.09 -3.81
CA PHE A 66 -4.74 12.76 -3.62
C PHE A 66 -4.91 11.44 -2.85
N VAL A 67 -4.23 10.37 -3.27
CA VAL A 67 -4.24 9.09 -2.54
C VAL A 67 -3.58 9.23 -1.17
N ASN A 68 -2.48 9.98 -1.09
CA ASN A 68 -1.72 10.17 0.14
C ASN A 68 -2.51 10.92 1.23
N LEU A 69 -3.51 11.74 0.88
CA LEU A 69 -4.43 12.37 1.82
C LEU A 69 -5.09 11.33 2.74
N PHE A 70 -5.69 10.30 2.14
CA PHE A 70 -6.38 9.22 2.85
C PHE A 70 -5.38 8.33 3.61
N HIS A 71 -4.23 8.05 3.01
CA HIS A 71 -3.17 7.31 3.70
C HIS A 71 -2.70 8.00 4.99
N ARG A 72 -2.49 9.33 4.95
CA ARG A 72 -2.12 10.11 6.13
C ARG A 72 -3.24 10.16 7.16
N ALA A 73 -4.49 10.27 6.72
CA ALA A 73 -5.65 10.23 7.62
C ALA A 73 -5.76 8.88 8.34
N ALA A 74 -5.66 7.77 7.62
CA ALA A 74 -5.62 6.42 8.19
C ALA A 74 -4.46 6.25 9.18
N SER A 75 -3.26 6.71 8.82
CA SER A 75 -2.06 6.64 9.69
C SER A 75 -2.25 7.39 11.01
N ARG A 76 -2.85 8.60 10.97
CA ARG A 76 -3.17 9.36 12.20
C ARG A 76 -4.14 8.60 13.09
N LYS A 77 -5.15 7.95 12.51
CA LYS A 77 -6.13 7.15 13.27
C LYS A 77 -5.52 5.86 13.81
N SER A 78 -4.62 5.21 13.08
CA SER A 78 -3.81 4.10 13.60
C SER A 78 -3.01 4.52 14.85
N SER A 79 -2.36 5.69 14.83
CA SER A 79 -1.61 6.19 16.00
C SER A 79 -2.51 6.59 17.16
N GLN A 80 -3.73 7.07 16.90
CA GLN A 80 -4.73 7.33 17.96
C GLN A 80 -5.18 6.02 18.60
N LEU A 81 -5.41 5.01 17.79
CA LEU A 81 -5.83 3.68 18.20
C LEU A 81 -4.74 2.93 18.98
N ASP A 82 -3.46 3.08 18.59
CA ASP A 82 -2.32 2.55 19.35
C ASP A 82 -2.29 3.15 20.76
N ARG A 83 -2.42 4.47 20.90
CA ARG A 83 -2.47 5.14 22.21
C ARG A 83 -3.65 4.68 23.08
N ALA A 84 -4.86 4.61 22.52
CA ALA A 84 -6.02 4.10 23.25
C ALA A 84 -5.83 2.63 23.67
N SER A 85 -5.18 1.80 22.83
CA SER A 85 -4.86 0.42 23.19
C SER A 85 -3.86 0.33 24.34
N ASP A 86 -2.88 1.23 24.40
CA ASP A 86 -1.92 1.31 25.51
C ASP A 86 -2.61 1.73 26.81
N GLU A 87 -3.53 2.70 26.74
CA GLU A 87 -4.37 3.12 27.88
C GLU A 87 -5.27 1.98 28.40
N ILE A 88 -5.93 1.22 27.50
CA ILE A 88 -6.70 0.02 27.87
C ILE A 88 -5.82 -1.01 28.60
N ARG A 89 -4.59 -1.26 28.12
CA ARG A 89 -3.67 -2.19 28.80
C ARG A 89 -3.28 -1.70 30.19
N ALA A 90 -3.04 -0.41 30.35
CA ALA A 90 -2.71 0.19 31.64
C ALA A 90 -3.88 0.08 32.63
N LEU A 91 -5.10 0.39 32.18
CA LEU A 91 -6.31 0.24 33.01
C LEU A 91 -6.52 -1.22 33.43
N LEU A 92 -6.46 -2.17 32.48
CA LEU A 92 -6.56 -3.59 32.80
C LEU A 92 -5.52 -4.10 33.81
N ALA A 93 -4.33 -3.50 33.85
CA ALA A 93 -3.27 -3.85 34.80
C ALA A 93 -3.52 -3.27 36.20
N CYS A 94 -4.24 -2.15 36.29
CA CYS A 94 -4.50 -1.40 37.53
C CYS A 94 -5.96 -1.55 38.00
N ALA A 95 -6.66 -2.59 37.56
CA ALA A 95 -8.08 -2.79 37.89
C ALA A 95 -8.30 -2.92 39.41
N ASP A 96 -9.05 -1.98 39.96
CA ASP A 96 -9.36 -1.89 41.40
C ASP A 96 -10.82 -2.27 41.72
N GLY A 97 -11.63 -2.55 40.69
CA GLY A 97 -13.06 -2.88 40.82
C GLY A 97 -13.96 -1.67 41.08
N SER A 98 -13.44 -0.44 41.01
CA SER A 98 -14.25 0.76 41.15
C SER A 98 -15.10 1.04 39.91
N GLU A 99 -16.26 1.67 40.11
CA GLU A 99 -17.13 2.13 39.03
C GLU A 99 -16.42 3.14 38.12
N VAL A 100 -15.63 4.04 38.71
CA VAL A 100 -14.82 5.03 37.98
C VAL A 100 -13.80 4.34 37.07
N HIS A 101 -13.11 3.32 37.57
CA HIS A 101 -12.17 2.55 36.75
C HIS A 101 -12.88 1.83 35.60
N SER A 102 -14.05 1.24 35.87
CA SER A 102 -14.86 0.54 34.87
C SER A 102 -15.34 1.50 33.77
N SER A 103 -15.83 2.68 34.15
CA SER A 103 -16.25 3.73 33.20
C SER A 103 -15.08 4.26 32.36
N ASN A 104 -13.91 4.51 32.96
CA ASN A 104 -12.71 4.92 32.21
C ASN A 104 -12.26 3.86 31.20
N LEU A 105 -12.39 2.58 31.56
CA LEU A 105 -12.05 1.46 30.66
C LEU A 105 -13.02 1.40 29.48
N GLU A 106 -14.33 1.55 29.74
CA GLU A 106 -15.36 1.60 28.70
C GLU A 106 -15.13 2.77 27.72
N GLU A 107 -14.86 3.97 28.22
CA GLU A 107 -14.57 5.16 27.39
C GLU A 107 -13.36 4.91 26.46
N GLN A 108 -12.30 4.29 26.97
CA GLN A 108 -11.11 4.01 26.16
C GLN A 108 -11.35 2.93 25.11
N ILE A 109 -12.20 1.94 25.42
CA ILE A 109 -12.63 0.94 24.44
C ILE A 109 -13.44 1.60 23.33
N GLU A 110 -14.42 2.45 23.66
CA GLU A 110 -15.22 3.18 22.67
C GLU A 110 -14.34 4.07 21.78
N ARG A 111 -13.38 4.80 22.39
CA ARG A 111 -12.42 5.62 21.67
C ARG A 111 -11.55 4.79 20.72
N ALA A 112 -11.12 3.61 21.15
CA ALA A 112 -10.33 2.70 20.33
C ALA A 112 -11.18 2.16 19.16
N GLN A 113 -12.39 1.66 19.42
CA GLN A 113 -13.30 1.17 18.38
C GLN A 113 -13.62 2.26 17.34
N ALA A 114 -13.91 3.48 17.77
CA ALA A 114 -14.14 4.62 16.90
C ALA A 114 -12.91 4.97 16.03
N ALA A 115 -11.71 4.94 16.62
CA ALA A 115 -10.47 5.18 15.90
C ALA A 115 -10.19 4.05 14.88
N GLU A 116 -10.49 2.79 15.21
CA GLU A 116 -10.36 1.65 14.31
C GLU A 116 -11.32 1.73 13.13
N ALA A 117 -12.61 1.98 13.38
CA ALA A 117 -13.61 2.12 12.33
C ALA A 117 -13.25 3.26 11.35
N THR A 118 -12.83 4.41 11.89
CA THR A 118 -12.39 5.55 11.07
C THR A 118 -11.12 5.23 10.27
N MET A 119 -10.16 4.51 10.88
CA MET A 119 -8.94 4.07 10.20
C MET A 119 -9.29 3.18 9.01
N ILE A 120 -10.16 2.19 9.19
CA ILE A 120 -10.60 1.26 8.14
C ILE A 120 -11.31 2.00 7.01
N ALA A 121 -12.20 2.95 7.33
CA ALA A 121 -12.87 3.77 6.31
C ALA A 121 -11.87 4.57 5.46
N PHE A 122 -10.86 5.19 6.09
CA PHE A 122 -9.80 5.89 5.35
C PHE A 122 -8.86 4.95 4.59
N GLU A 123 -8.63 3.73 5.07
CA GLU A 123 -7.93 2.70 4.30
C GLU A 123 -8.73 2.33 3.04
N ARG A 124 -10.05 2.13 3.14
CA ARG A 124 -10.92 1.87 1.98
C ARG A 124 -10.85 3.01 0.95
N MET A 125 -11.01 4.25 1.38
CA MET A 125 -10.87 5.44 0.52
C MET A 125 -9.48 5.50 -0.15
N ARG A 126 -8.42 5.17 0.58
CA ARG A 126 -7.05 5.09 0.03
C ARG A 126 -6.96 4.01 -1.05
N GLU A 127 -7.53 2.83 -0.85
CA GLU A 127 -7.49 1.74 -1.83
C GLU A 127 -8.28 2.09 -3.10
N THR A 128 -9.48 2.67 -2.97
CA THR A 128 -10.26 3.17 -4.11
C THR A 128 -9.48 4.25 -4.88
N ALA A 129 -8.90 5.23 -4.19
CA ALA A 129 -8.10 6.26 -4.83
C ALA A 129 -6.81 5.70 -5.48
N ALA A 130 -6.20 4.67 -4.89
CA ALA A 130 -5.03 4.00 -5.46
C ALA A 130 -5.37 3.22 -6.73
N ALA A 131 -6.57 2.62 -6.83
CA ALA A 131 -7.05 1.99 -8.06
C ALA A 131 -7.22 3.03 -9.18
N LEU A 132 -7.84 4.17 -8.88
CA LEU A 132 -7.95 5.29 -9.83
C LEU A 132 -6.57 5.81 -10.28
N TYR A 133 -5.63 5.96 -9.34
CA TYR A 133 -4.24 6.31 -9.64
C TYR A 133 -3.59 5.29 -10.60
N LEU A 134 -3.77 3.99 -10.34
CA LEU A 134 -3.21 2.95 -11.19
C LEU A 134 -3.80 2.97 -12.60
N ASP A 135 -5.08 3.28 -12.74
CA ASP A 135 -5.75 3.32 -14.04
C ASP A 135 -5.34 4.56 -14.85
N GLU A 136 -5.24 5.72 -14.21
CA GLU A 136 -4.83 6.98 -14.87
C GLU A 136 -3.32 7.03 -15.16
N ILE A 137 -2.49 6.73 -14.16
CA ILE A 137 -1.02 6.90 -14.23
C ILE A 137 -0.33 5.62 -14.75
N GLY A 138 -1.00 4.46 -14.67
CA GLY A 138 -0.44 3.17 -15.09
C GLY A 138 0.54 2.56 -14.07
N THR A 139 0.81 3.23 -12.95
CA THR A 139 1.77 2.78 -11.94
C THR A 139 1.13 2.51 -10.59
N SER A 140 1.66 1.54 -9.84
CA SER A 140 1.15 1.25 -8.50
C SER A 140 1.45 2.39 -7.52
N TRP A 141 0.42 2.85 -6.80
CA TRP A 141 0.59 3.87 -5.77
C TRP A 141 1.25 3.29 -4.52
N ARG A 142 2.18 4.06 -3.94
CA ARG A 142 2.84 3.71 -2.68
C ARG A 142 3.18 4.93 -1.83
N PRO A 143 3.17 4.81 -0.49
CA PRO A 143 3.61 5.90 0.37
C PRO A 143 5.14 6.08 0.28
N MET A 144 5.63 7.29 0.53
CA MET A 144 7.08 7.56 0.61
C MET A 144 7.73 6.88 1.83
N THR A 145 6.97 6.74 2.91
CA THR A 145 7.39 6.15 4.18
C THR A 145 6.27 5.30 4.76
N GLY A 146 6.63 4.23 5.45
CA GLY A 146 5.67 3.29 6.04
C GLY A 146 5.15 2.25 5.07
N SER A 147 4.25 1.39 5.56
CA SER A 147 3.60 0.34 4.78
C SER A 147 2.17 0.73 4.40
N ARG A 148 1.70 0.21 3.26
CA ARG A 148 0.29 0.29 2.83
C ARG A 148 -0.47 -0.91 3.41
N SER A 149 -0.59 -0.99 4.74
CA SER A 149 -1.40 -2.04 5.38
C SER A 149 -2.88 -1.83 5.13
N ASN A 150 -3.62 -2.91 4.95
CA ASN A 150 -5.07 -2.88 4.77
C ASN A 150 -5.72 -3.86 5.77
N HIS A 151 -6.57 -3.33 6.64
CA HIS A 151 -7.25 -4.08 7.70
C HIS A 151 -8.70 -4.47 7.35
N SER A 152 -9.20 -4.04 6.18
CA SER A 152 -10.59 -4.23 5.75
C SER A 152 -11.00 -5.70 5.54
N ALA A 153 -10.06 -6.58 5.15
CA ALA A 153 -10.33 -8.00 4.93
C ALA A 153 -10.71 -8.79 6.20
N GLN A 154 -10.48 -8.21 7.39
CA GLN A 154 -10.66 -8.90 8.68
C GLN A 154 -11.64 -8.20 9.63
N VAL A 155 -12.67 -7.54 9.08
CA VAL A 155 -13.76 -6.95 9.86
C VAL A 155 -14.74 -8.04 10.32
N THR A 156 -14.30 -8.93 11.19
CA THR A 156 -15.15 -9.92 11.86
C THR A 156 -15.53 -9.46 13.27
N SER A 157 -16.86 -9.34 13.46
CA SER A 157 -17.69 -9.51 14.67
C SER A 157 -17.37 -8.78 15.99
N ALA A 158 -18.44 -8.45 16.72
CA ALA A 158 -18.50 -7.70 17.96
C ALA A 158 -17.58 -8.25 19.06
N VAL A 159 -16.75 -7.36 19.59
CA VAL A 159 -15.92 -7.63 20.76
C VAL A 159 -16.73 -7.35 22.02
N ILE A 160 -16.76 -8.31 22.95
CA ILE A 160 -17.58 -8.24 24.17
C ILE A 160 -16.77 -7.70 25.38
N ASN A 161 -15.43 -7.83 25.39
CA ASN A 161 -14.57 -7.39 26.51
C ASN A 161 -13.23 -6.79 26.02
N ALA A 162 -12.66 -5.86 26.80
CA ALA A 162 -11.35 -5.20 26.59
C ALA A 162 -10.18 -6.14 26.21
N ARG A 163 -10.07 -7.31 26.86
CA ARG A 163 -8.99 -8.28 26.54
C ARG A 163 -9.17 -8.88 25.15
N ASP A 164 -10.41 -9.19 24.79
CA ASP A 164 -10.74 -9.71 23.47
C ASP A 164 -10.51 -8.63 22.40
N PHE A 165 -10.79 -7.35 22.71
CA PHE A 165 -10.50 -6.21 21.82
C PHE A 165 -9.03 -6.19 21.43
N LEU A 166 -8.15 -6.21 22.44
CA LEU A 166 -6.71 -6.17 22.23
C LEU A 166 -6.19 -7.40 21.47
N ARG A 167 -6.76 -8.59 21.73
CA ARG A 167 -6.40 -9.83 21.04
C ARG A 167 -6.78 -9.76 19.56
N VAL A 168 -8.05 -9.48 19.27
CA VAL A 168 -8.58 -9.37 17.89
C VAL A 168 -7.82 -8.30 17.12
N ARG A 169 -7.54 -7.15 17.73
CA ARG A 169 -6.71 -6.10 17.15
C ARG A 169 -5.30 -6.59 16.79
N ALA A 170 -4.65 -7.30 17.70
CA ALA A 170 -3.30 -7.81 17.45
C ALA A 170 -3.27 -8.83 16.31
N GLU A 171 -4.30 -9.67 16.21
CA GLU A 171 -4.49 -10.61 15.11
C GLU A 171 -4.68 -9.87 13.77
N ARG A 172 -5.58 -8.89 13.72
CA ARG A 172 -5.81 -8.05 12.53
C ARG A 172 -4.55 -7.34 12.07
N ARG A 173 -3.83 -6.70 12.99
CA ARG A 173 -2.57 -6.00 12.68
C ARG A 173 -1.52 -6.96 12.12
N ARG A 174 -1.44 -8.18 12.68
CA ARG A 174 -0.49 -9.19 12.19
C ARG A 174 -0.84 -9.61 10.77
N ALA A 175 -2.11 -9.90 10.51
CA ALA A 175 -2.56 -10.33 9.19
C ALA A 175 -2.39 -9.23 8.13
N ALA A 176 -2.71 -7.97 8.46
CA ALA A 176 -2.51 -6.82 7.57
C ALA A 176 -1.03 -6.57 7.18
N HIS A 177 -0.08 -7.22 7.86
CA HIS A 177 1.35 -7.16 7.58
C HIS A 177 1.97 -8.49 7.17
N THR A 178 1.18 -9.57 7.12
CA THR A 178 1.68 -10.91 6.79
C THR A 178 0.96 -11.38 5.53
N PRO A 179 1.59 -11.23 4.35
CA PRO A 179 1.04 -11.77 3.12
C PRO A 179 0.84 -13.28 3.23
N GLU A 180 -0.29 -13.74 2.70
CA GLU A 180 -0.58 -15.17 2.62
C GLU A 180 -0.13 -15.73 1.27
N GLY A 181 0.25 -17.02 1.28
CA GLY A 181 0.61 -17.76 0.07
C GLY A 181 2.12 -17.95 -0.11
N THR A 182 2.54 -18.17 -1.35
CA THR A 182 3.90 -18.59 -1.67
C THR A 182 4.78 -17.39 -2.09
N PRO A 183 5.90 -17.10 -1.41
CA PRO A 183 6.75 -15.97 -1.76
C PRO A 183 7.44 -16.18 -3.11
N VAL A 184 7.33 -15.19 -4.00
CA VAL A 184 8.11 -15.09 -5.23
C VAL A 184 8.89 -13.80 -5.22
N VAL A 185 10.22 -13.89 -5.20
CA VAL A 185 11.08 -12.71 -5.23
C VAL A 185 11.22 -12.20 -6.66
N PHE A 186 10.92 -10.93 -6.87
CA PHE A 186 11.16 -10.21 -8.11
C PHE A 186 12.25 -9.16 -7.89
N ALA A 187 13.24 -9.14 -8.77
CA ALA A 187 14.31 -8.16 -8.69
C ALA A 187 14.86 -7.78 -10.06
N GLY A 188 15.22 -6.51 -10.21
CA GLY A 188 16.02 -6.02 -11.32
C GLY A 188 16.46 -4.58 -11.08
N GLY A 189 17.17 -4.02 -12.05
CA GLY A 189 17.70 -2.66 -12.00
C GLY A 189 16.76 -1.62 -12.61
N ARG A 190 17.29 -0.40 -12.71
CA ARG A 190 16.74 0.65 -13.55
C ARG A 190 17.27 0.44 -14.97
N SER A 191 16.37 0.42 -15.94
CA SER A 191 16.71 0.34 -17.36
C SER A 191 16.34 1.65 -18.03
N SER A 192 17.20 2.12 -18.94
CA SER A 192 16.92 3.25 -19.83
C SER A 192 16.69 2.69 -21.22
N PHE A 193 15.66 3.19 -21.91
CA PHE A 193 15.29 2.76 -23.25
C PHE A 193 15.39 3.96 -24.20
N PRO A 194 16.02 3.81 -25.38
CA PRO A 194 16.08 4.84 -26.41
C PRO A 194 14.71 5.27 -26.92
N THR A 195 13.74 4.36 -26.94
CA THR A 195 12.40 4.58 -27.48
C THR A 195 11.32 4.12 -26.51
N THR A 196 10.14 4.73 -26.62
CA THR A 196 8.95 4.34 -25.85
C THR A 196 8.50 2.91 -26.19
N ASP A 197 8.66 2.49 -27.44
CA ASP A 197 8.26 1.14 -27.88
C ASP A 197 9.13 0.05 -27.25
N GLU A 198 10.44 0.29 -27.12
CA GLU A 198 11.34 -0.61 -26.39
C GLU A 198 10.99 -0.68 -24.90
N ALA A 199 10.66 0.46 -24.28
CA ALA A 199 10.21 0.49 -22.90
C ALA A 199 8.91 -0.32 -22.70
N LYS A 200 7.95 -0.18 -23.61
CA LYS A 200 6.70 -0.96 -23.63
C LYS A 200 6.96 -2.45 -23.83
N ALA A 201 7.83 -2.82 -24.77
CA ALA A 201 8.20 -4.21 -25.03
C ALA A 201 8.87 -4.85 -23.81
N PHE A 202 9.74 -4.11 -23.10
CA PHE A 202 10.33 -4.57 -21.85
C PHE A 202 9.28 -4.79 -20.76
N ALA A 203 8.37 -3.82 -20.57
CA ALA A 203 7.29 -3.96 -19.59
C ALA A 203 6.39 -5.17 -19.90
N ALA A 204 6.04 -5.39 -21.17
CA ALA A 204 5.28 -6.55 -21.62
C ALA A 204 6.00 -7.88 -21.32
N ASN A 205 7.33 -7.93 -21.46
CA ASN A 205 8.12 -9.12 -21.11
C ASN A 205 8.14 -9.38 -19.60
N VAL A 206 8.21 -8.32 -18.79
CA VAL A 206 8.08 -8.42 -17.32
C VAL A 206 6.75 -9.04 -16.95
N TRP A 207 5.64 -8.51 -17.49
CA TRP A 207 4.29 -9.01 -17.21
C TRP A 207 4.12 -10.45 -17.69
N ALA A 208 4.49 -10.76 -18.92
CA ALA A 208 4.41 -12.12 -19.46
C ALA A 208 5.27 -13.13 -18.68
N THR A 209 6.34 -12.69 -18.02
CA THR A 209 7.12 -13.54 -17.12
C THR A 209 6.41 -13.77 -15.80
N LEU A 210 5.81 -12.73 -15.22
CA LEU A 210 5.04 -12.84 -13.98
C LEU A 210 3.79 -13.70 -14.18
N ASP A 211 3.06 -13.53 -15.28
CA ASP A 211 1.90 -14.36 -15.65
C ASP A 211 2.26 -15.85 -15.67
N LYS A 212 3.35 -16.21 -16.37
CA LYS A 212 3.83 -17.60 -16.43
C LYS A 212 4.22 -18.16 -15.06
N VAL A 213 4.69 -17.32 -14.14
CA VAL A 213 5.00 -17.76 -12.77
C VAL A 213 3.72 -17.92 -11.96
N ARG A 214 2.74 -17.02 -12.13
CA ARG A 214 1.41 -17.14 -11.51
C ARG A 214 0.68 -18.40 -11.95
N ASP A 215 0.76 -18.76 -13.23
CA ASP A 215 0.20 -20.02 -13.74
C ASP A 215 0.78 -21.26 -13.03
N ARG A 216 2.02 -21.16 -12.53
CA ARG A 216 2.70 -22.25 -11.80
C ARG A 216 2.56 -22.15 -10.29
N VAL A 217 2.31 -20.96 -9.75
CA VAL A 217 2.15 -20.66 -8.33
C VAL A 217 0.94 -19.73 -8.18
N PRO A 218 -0.29 -20.27 -8.24
CA PRO A 218 -1.50 -19.45 -8.25
C PRO A 218 -1.69 -18.63 -6.97
N ASP A 219 -1.18 -19.11 -5.84
CA ASP A 219 -1.21 -18.49 -4.52
C ASP A 219 0.00 -17.58 -4.25
N LEU A 220 0.74 -17.13 -5.29
CA LEU A 220 1.94 -16.34 -5.04
C LEU A 220 1.64 -14.97 -4.44
N PHE A 221 2.59 -14.47 -3.66
CA PHE A 221 2.73 -13.04 -3.40
C PHE A 221 4.09 -12.54 -3.86
N VAL A 222 4.15 -11.30 -4.35
CA VAL A 222 5.36 -10.72 -4.94
C VAL A 222 6.19 -10.07 -3.84
N VAL A 223 7.45 -10.48 -3.72
CA VAL A 223 8.45 -9.88 -2.85
C VAL A 223 9.41 -9.05 -3.69
N HIS A 224 9.57 -7.76 -3.43
CA HIS A 224 10.47 -6.93 -4.24
C HIS A 224 11.07 -5.77 -3.44
N GLY A 225 12.01 -5.06 -4.07
CA GLY A 225 12.87 -4.07 -3.40
C GLY A 225 12.28 -2.66 -3.31
N GLY A 226 11.14 -2.42 -3.96
CA GLY A 226 10.43 -1.14 -3.89
C GLY A 226 11.18 0.02 -4.53
N ASP A 227 11.87 -0.13 -5.66
CA ASP A 227 12.39 1.02 -6.41
C ASP A 227 11.31 1.62 -7.35
N SER A 228 10.82 2.83 -7.07
CA SER A 228 9.77 3.48 -7.90
C SER A 228 10.29 3.88 -9.27
N LYS A 229 11.61 3.93 -9.47
CA LYS A 229 12.22 4.32 -10.73
C LYS A 229 12.75 3.13 -11.53
N GLY A 230 12.60 1.92 -10.99
CA GLY A 230 13.13 0.70 -11.58
C GLY A 230 12.04 -0.26 -12.05
N VAL A 231 12.48 -1.44 -12.46
CA VAL A 231 11.57 -2.52 -12.89
C VAL A 231 10.65 -3.00 -11.76
N ASP A 232 11.03 -2.78 -10.49
CA ASP A 232 10.17 -3.02 -9.32
C ASP A 232 8.80 -2.33 -9.46
N ARG A 233 8.74 -1.12 -10.06
CA ARG A 233 7.47 -0.41 -10.29
C ARG A 233 6.56 -1.16 -11.27
N ILE A 234 7.13 -1.77 -12.31
CA ILE A 234 6.38 -2.53 -13.32
C ILE A 234 5.78 -3.80 -12.70
N ALA A 235 6.55 -4.48 -11.85
CA ALA A 235 6.08 -5.64 -11.10
C ALA A 235 5.02 -5.28 -10.06
N ALA A 236 5.16 -4.12 -9.39
CA ALA A 236 4.15 -3.63 -8.46
C ALA A 236 2.82 -3.33 -9.16
N SER A 237 2.86 -2.68 -10.33
CA SER A 237 1.65 -2.47 -11.16
C SER A 237 1.01 -3.78 -11.60
N TRP A 238 1.83 -4.75 -12.03
CA TRP A 238 1.31 -6.08 -12.39
C TRP A 238 0.61 -6.71 -11.19
N ALA A 239 1.25 -6.72 -10.03
CA ALA A 239 0.69 -7.34 -8.84
C ALA A 239 -0.64 -6.68 -8.44
N GLU A 240 -0.73 -5.35 -8.47
CA GLU A 240 -1.96 -4.63 -8.14
C GLU A 240 -3.10 -4.90 -9.15
N ARG A 241 -2.82 -4.94 -10.46
CA ARG A 241 -3.83 -5.26 -11.49
C ARG A 241 -4.34 -6.70 -11.42
N HIS A 242 -3.56 -7.60 -10.83
CA HIS A 242 -3.90 -9.01 -10.70
C HIS A 242 -4.40 -9.40 -9.31
N ASP A 243 -4.64 -8.42 -8.43
CA ASP A 243 -5.02 -8.62 -7.02
C ASP A 243 -4.04 -9.53 -6.26
N VAL A 244 -2.75 -9.39 -6.58
CA VAL A 244 -1.66 -10.15 -5.97
C VAL A 244 -1.03 -9.33 -4.86
N GLN A 245 -0.93 -9.94 -3.67
CA GLN A 245 -0.31 -9.31 -2.51
C GLN A 245 1.17 -9.00 -2.75
N GLN A 246 1.64 -7.92 -2.12
CA GLN A 246 3.01 -7.42 -2.30
C GLN A 246 3.72 -7.26 -0.95
N LEU A 247 4.98 -7.70 -0.89
CA LEU A 247 5.87 -7.48 0.25
C LEU A 247 7.09 -6.70 -0.18
N VAL A 248 7.17 -5.45 0.28
CA VAL A 248 8.23 -4.52 -0.12
C VAL A 248 9.31 -4.45 0.93
N PHE A 249 10.53 -4.85 0.56
CA PHE A 249 11.71 -4.65 1.39
C PHE A 249 12.44 -3.36 1.00
N SER A 250 12.16 -2.28 1.72
CA SER A 250 12.85 -1.00 1.52
C SER A 250 14.31 -1.06 1.99
N LEU A 251 15.18 -0.24 1.40
CA LEU A 251 16.57 -0.12 1.83
C LEU A 251 16.65 0.58 3.19
N ASP A 252 17.29 -0.07 4.17
CA ASP A 252 17.67 0.60 5.42
C ASP A 252 18.87 1.51 5.17
N ARG A 253 18.60 2.82 5.07
CA ARG A 253 19.60 3.85 4.80
C ARG A 253 20.72 3.89 5.86
N ARG A 254 20.44 3.44 7.10
CA ARG A 254 21.43 3.42 8.19
C ARG A 254 22.58 2.44 7.92
N LEU A 255 22.35 1.42 7.08
CA LEU A 255 23.34 0.39 6.74
C LEU A 255 24.28 0.80 5.60
N GLY A 256 24.07 1.98 4.99
CA GLY A 256 24.91 2.50 3.90
C GLY A 256 25.05 1.52 2.74
N ALA A 257 26.27 1.29 2.28
CA ALA A 257 26.58 0.42 1.14
C ALA A 257 26.11 -1.05 1.32
N ARG A 258 25.87 -1.51 2.56
CA ARG A 258 25.43 -2.88 2.85
C ARG A 258 23.91 -3.06 2.78
N ALA A 259 23.14 -1.97 2.70
CA ALA A 259 21.68 -1.99 2.76
C ALA A 259 21.06 -2.93 1.72
N GLY A 260 21.54 -2.88 0.46
CA GLY A 260 21.04 -3.73 -0.62
C GLY A 260 21.29 -5.22 -0.38
N PHE A 261 22.46 -5.58 0.14
CA PHE A 261 22.78 -6.97 0.47
C PHE A 261 21.94 -7.48 1.64
N LYS A 262 21.76 -6.67 2.69
CA LYS A 262 20.95 -7.06 3.84
C LYS A 262 19.48 -7.26 3.46
N ARG A 263 18.95 -6.37 2.64
CA ARG A 263 17.61 -6.48 2.05
C ARG A 263 17.45 -7.79 1.27
N ASN A 264 18.42 -8.11 0.41
CA ASN A 264 18.41 -9.34 -0.38
C ASN A 264 18.46 -10.59 0.50
N GLU A 265 19.28 -10.59 1.56
CA GLU A 265 19.32 -11.66 2.56
C GLU A 265 17.95 -11.87 3.24
N GLN A 266 17.25 -10.78 3.57
CA GLN A 266 15.92 -10.82 4.16
C GLN A 266 14.88 -11.40 3.19
N MET A 267 14.90 -10.99 1.92
CA MET A 267 14.02 -11.55 0.89
C MET A 267 14.24 -13.07 0.71
N LEU A 268 15.49 -13.53 0.72
CA LEU A 268 15.80 -14.96 0.61
C LEU A 268 15.50 -15.77 1.88
N LYS A 269 15.33 -15.13 3.05
CA LYS A 269 14.91 -15.81 4.30
C LYS A 269 13.43 -16.21 4.30
N LEU A 270 12.65 -15.65 3.39
CA LEU A 270 11.27 -16.08 3.17
C LEU A 270 11.18 -17.43 2.43
N GLU A 271 12.32 -18.02 2.08
CA GLU A 271 12.41 -19.28 1.33
C GLU A 271 11.53 -19.26 0.06
N PRO A 272 11.73 -18.26 -0.82
CA PRO A 272 10.86 -18.06 -1.98
C PRO A 272 10.92 -19.25 -2.93
N ARG A 273 9.77 -19.56 -3.55
CA ARG A 273 9.68 -20.63 -4.54
C ARG A 273 10.49 -20.30 -5.80
N TYR A 274 10.42 -19.04 -6.22
CA TYR A 274 11.14 -18.50 -7.38
C TYR A 274 11.83 -17.19 -7.05
N VAL A 275 12.98 -16.98 -7.69
CA VAL A 275 13.59 -15.65 -7.87
C VAL A 275 13.53 -15.29 -9.35
N ILE A 276 12.76 -14.27 -9.69
CA ILE A 276 12.69 -13.70 -11.04
C ILE A 276 13.69 -12.56 -11.12
N ALA A 277 14.68 -12.68 -12.00
CA ALA A 277 15.78 -11.72 -12.12
C ALA A 277 15.81 -11.07 -13.50
N PHE A 278 15.57 -9.76 -13.55
CA PHE A 278 15.75 -8.91 -14.74
C PHE A 278 17.11 -8.19 -14.68
N PRO A 279 17.64 -7.64 -15.80
CA PRO A 279 18.95 -6.97 -15.80
C PRO A 279 19.11 -5.96 -14.66
N GLY A 280 20.30 -5.91 -14.04
CA GLY A 280 20.58 -5.03 -12.91
C GLY A 280 22.06 -4.95 -12.56
N ASN A 281 22.37 -4.47 -11.34
CA ASN A 281 23.75 -4.21 -10.90
C ASN A 281 24.38 -5.41 -10.15
N GLY A 282 25.60 -5.25 -9.65
CA GLY A 282 26.32 -6.30 -8.91
C GLY A 282 25.63 -6.77 -7.62
N VAL A 283 24.75 -5.96 -7.02
CA VAL A 283 23.95 -6.36 -5.85
C VAL A 283 22.89 -7.38 -6.26
N LEU A 284 22.28 -7.21 -7.43
CA LEU A 284 21.38 -8.20 -8.03
C LEU A 284 22.13 -9.48 -8.43
N GLU A 285 23.32 -9.36 -9.05
CA GLU A 285 24.14 -10.53 -9.38
C GLU A 285 24.40 -11.40 -8.15
N ARG A 286 24.72 -10.76 -7.02
CA ARG A 286 24.91 -11.45 -5.75
C ARG A 286 23.63 -12.14 -5.25
N LEU A 287 22.46 -11.51 -5.39
CA LEU A 287 21.16 -12.14 -5.06
C LEU A 287 20.96 -13.43 -5.84
N VAL A 288 21.23 -13.42 -7.16
CA VAL A 288 21.05 -14.59 -8.02
C VAL A 288 22.02 -15.72 -7.65
N ILE A 289 23.29 -15.40 -7.38
CA ILE A 289 24.28 -16.38 -6.92
C ILE A 289 23.82 -17.03 -5.62
N GLU A 290 23.38 -16.22 -4.66
CA GLU A 290 22.94 -16.71 -3.35
C GLU A 290 21.66 -17.55 -3.44
N ALA A 291 20.70 -17.15 -4.29
CA ALA A 291 19.49 -17.93 -4.55
C ALA A 291 19.83 -19.32 -5.12
N LYS A 292 20.74 -19.39 -6.10
CA LYS A 292 21.20 -20.67 -6.68
C LYS A 292 21.93 -21.53 -5.65
N ALA A 293 22.77 -20.93 -4.80
CA ALA A 293 23.46 -21.66 -3.73
C ALA A 293 22.47 -22.27 -2.72
N ARG A 294 21.35 -21.59 -2.45
CA ARG A 294 20.24 -22.09 -1.61
C ARG A 294 19.30 -23.05 -2.35
N ARG A 295 19.60 -23.42 -3.60
CA ARG A 295 18.77 -24.29 -4.47
C ARG A 295 17.36 -23.72 -4.74
N ILE A 296 17.21 -22.40 -4.68
CA ILE A 296 15.98 -21.71 -5.10
C ILE A 296 15.97 -21.64 -6.63
N THR A 297 14.81 -21.86 -7.25
CA THR A 297 14.70 -21.82 -8.72
C THR A 297 14.75 -20.38 -9.21
N VAL A 298 15.68 -20.08 -10.11
CA VAL A 298 15.86 -18.73 -10.68
C VAL A 298 15.29 -18.67 -12.09
N VAL A 299 14.33 -17.78 -12.32
CA VAL A 299 13.85 -17.39 -13.65
C VAL A 299 14.73 -16.24 -14.14
N ASP A 300 15.80 -16.60 -14.85
CA ASP A 300 16.84 -15.65 -15.28
C ASP A 300 16.46 -14.96 -16.60
N ARG A 301 16.13 -13.67 -16.52
CA ARG A 301 15.78 -12.80 -17.65
C ARG A 301 16.86 -11.78 -17.98
N ARG A 302 18.03 -11.86 -17.35
CA ARG A 302 19.11 -10.85 -17.48
C ARG A 302 19.77 -10.82 -18.86
N GLY A 303 19.66 -11.90 -19.65
CA GLY A 303 20.24 -11.99 -21.00
C GLY A 303 19.27 -11.76 -22.16
N LEU A 304 17.98 -11.48 -21.90
CA LEU A 304 16.93 -11.41 -22.93
C LEU A 304 16.64 -9.99 -23.44
N THR A 305 17.33 -8.99 -22.92
CA THR A 305 17.37 -7.63 -23.46
C THR A 305 18.83 -7.22 -23.56
N GLY A 306 19.25 -6.69 -24.71
CA GLY A 306 20.63 -6.44 -25.09
C GLY A 306 21.55 -6.03 -23.96
N SER A 307 22.73 -6.65 -23.94
CA SER A 307 23.85 -6.30 -23.08
C SER A 307 24.00 -4.78 -22.92
N VAL A 308 23.94 -4.27 -21.69
CA VAL A 308 24.61 -3.01 -21.38
C VAL A 308 26.11 -3.30 -21.48
N SER A 309 26.70 -2.94 -22.61
CA SER A 309 28.14 -2.92 -22.80
C SER A 309 28.75 -2.01 -21.74
N LYS A 310 29.55 -2.60 -20.84
CA LYS A 310 30.56 -1.84 -20.11
C LYS A 310 31.68 -1.50 -21.10
N SER A 311 31.57 -0.34 -21.74
CA SER A 311 32.69 0.32 -22.42
C SER A 311 32.34 1.79 -22.63
N ASP A 312 32.67 2.62 -21.64
CA ASP A 312 33.49 3.84 -21.76
C ASP A 312 33.15 4.87 -20.67
N ARG A 313 34.20 5.14 -19.88
CA ARG A 313 34.41 6.16 -18.82
C ARG A 313 33.96 5.81 -17.41
#